data_AF-A0A653BHV0-F1
#
_entry.id   AF-A0A653BHV0-F1
#
_cell.length_a   1.000
_cell.length_b   1.000
_cell.length_c   1.000
_cell.angle_alpha   90.00
_cell.angle_beta   90.00
_cell.angle_gamma   90.00
#
_symmetry.space_group_name_H-M   'P 1'
#
loop_
_entity.id
_entity.type
_entity.pdbx_description
1 polymer ?
#
loop_
_entity_poly.entity_id
_entity_poly.type
_entity_poly.pdbx_seq_one_letter_code
_entity_poly.pdbx_strand_id
1 'polypeptide(L)'
;MSSKVSRETLYECVNGVLETSKEKKRNFLETVEIQVGLKNYDPQKDKRFSGTVKLKHIPRPKMQVCVLGDQQHCDEAKANNVPYMDVEALKN
;
A
#
# COMPACT_ATOMS: atom_id res chain seq x y z
N MET A 1 22.63 1.87 3.22
CA MET A 1 22.10 1.16 4.40
C MET A 1 21.85 -0.28 4.03
N SER A 2 22.55 -1.23 4.64
CA SER A 2 22.29 -2.65 4.44
C SER A 2 21.02 -3.04 5.21
N SER A 3 20.13 -3.81 4.59
CA SER A 3 18.95 -4.38 5.27
C SER A 3 19.41 -5.19 6.48
N LYS A 4 18.77 -5.01 7.65
CA LYS A 4 19.03 -5.83 8.84
C LYS A 4 18.49 -7.26 8.69
N VAL A 5 17.68 -7.51 7.68
CA VAL A 5 17.16 -8.83 7.32
C VAL A 5 18.01 -9.39 6.19
N SER A 6 18.53 -10.61 6.39
CA SER A 6 19.29 -11.33 5.37
C SER A 6 18.39 -11.69 4.18
N ARG A 7 18.98 -11.86 3.00
CA ARG A 7 18.20 -12.22 1.80
C ARG A 7 17.65 -13.63 1.93
N GLU A 8 18.42 -14.52 2.54
CA GLU A 8 18.11 -15.92 2.76
C GLU A 8 16.83 -16.05 3.59
N THR A 9 16.76 -15.37 4.76
CA THR A 9 15.57 -15.38 5.61
C THR A 9 14.35 -14.79 4.89
N LEU A 10 14.55 -13.75 4.07
CA LEU A 10 13.46 -13.17 3.30
C LEU A 10 12.86 -14.17 2.30
N TYR A 11 13.70 -14.85 1.52
CA TYR A 11 13.22 -15.83 0.54
C TYR A 11 12.57 -17.05 1.20
N GLU A 12 13.14 -17.53 2.31
CA GLU A 12 12.58 -18.64 3.08
C GLU A 12 11.17 -18.33 3.57
N CYS A 13 10.96 -17.18 4.22
CA CYS A 13 9.64 -16.79 4.73
C CYS A 13 8.60 -16.62 3.61
N VAL A 14 8.99 -15.99 2.48
CA VAL A 14 8.09 -15.79 1.35
C VAL A 14 7.68 -17.14 0.74
N ASN A 15 8.63 -18.06 0.58
CA ASN A 15 8.34 -19.38 0.03
C ASN A 15 7.42 -20.20 0.95
N GLY A 16 7.62 -20.14 2.28
CA GLY A 16 6.75 -20.83 3.24
C GLY A 16 5.29 -20.37 3.19
N VAL A 17 5.06 -19.06 3.03
CA VAL A 17 3.70 -18.51 2.85
C VAL A 17 3.08 -19.01 1.55
N LEU A 18 3.85 -19.02 0.46
CA LEU A 18 3.38 -19.48 -0.85
C LEU A 18 3.09 -20.99 -0.88
N GLU A 19 3.89 -21.79 -0.19
CA GLU A 19 3.69 -23.24 -0.09
C GLU A 19 2.40 -23.55 0.68
N THR A 20 2.18 -22.91 1.83
CA THR A 20 0.96 -23.07 2.64
C THR A 20 -0.31 -22.72 1.83
N SER A 21 -0.25 -21.66 1.02
CA SER A 21 -1.32 -21.26 0.11
C SER A 21 -1.61 -22.32 -0.96
N LYS A 22 -0.56 -22.92 -1.54
CA LYS A 22 -0.68 -23.96 -2.58
C LYS A 22 -1.20 -25.28 -2.02
N GLU A 23 -0.72 -25.70 -0.86
CA GLU A 23 -1.14 -26.94 -0.20
C GLU A 23 -2.61 -26.89 0.20
N LYS A 24 -3.06 -25.75 0.74
CA LYS A 24 -4.44 -25.56 1.20
C LYS A 24 -5.16 -24.49 0.39
N LYS A 25 -5.26 -24.74 -0.93
CA LYS A 25 -5.89 -23.82 -1.87
C LYS A 25 -7.31 -23.44 -1.43
N ARG A 26 -7.52 -22.14 -1.23
CA ARG A 26 -8.84 -21.57 -0.92
C ARG A 26 -9.57 -21.18 -2.20
N ASN A 27 -10.90 -21.24 -2.18
CA ASN A 27 -11.76 -20.89 -3.32
C ASN A 27 -12.01 -19.38 -3.44
N PHE A 28 -11.15 -18.55 -2.88
CA PHE A 28 -11.23 -17.09 -2.92
C PHE A 28 -9.83 -16.49 -3.01
N LEU A 29 -9.75 -15.22 -3.41
CA LEU A 29 -8.47 -14.49 -3.46
C LEU A 29 -7.95 -14.24 -2.04
N GLU A 30 -6.84 -14.85 -1.69
CA GLU A 30 -6.23 -14.73 -0.37
C GLU A 30 -5.67 -13.31 -0.13
N THR A 31 -5.77 -12.85 1.12
CA THR A 31 -5.19 -11.57 1.56
C THR A 31 -3.98 -11.84 2.42
N VAL A 32 -2.86 -11.17 2.12
CA VAL A 32 -1.65 -11.20 2.96
C VAL A 32 -1.59 -9.91 3.77
N GLU A 33 -1.50 -10.05 5.09
CA GLU A 33 -1.32 -8.92 6.00
C GLU A 33 0.16 -8.73 6.33
N ILE A 34 0.59 -7.47 6.43
CA ILE A 34 1.95 -7.10 6.86
C ILE A 34 1.83 -6.48 8.24
N GLN A 35 2.47 -7.11 9.21
CA GLN A 35 2.59 -6.56 10.56
C GLN A 35 4.00 -6.00 10.77
N VAL A 36 4.07 -4.78 11.32
CA VAL A 36 5.35 -4.13 11.63
C VAL A 36 5.47 -4.01 13.15
N GLY A 37 6.53 -4.62 13.70
CA GLY A 37 6.91 -4.46 15.09
C GLY A 37 8.00 -3.40 15.24
N LEU A 38 7.75 -2.36 16.04
CA LEU A 38 8.75 -1.35 16.36
C LEU A 38 9.46 -1.73 17.66
N LYS A 39 10.78 -1.96 17.60
CA LYS A 39 11.61 -2.19 18.79
C LYS A 39 12.15 -0.86 19.32
N ASN A 40 12.16 -0.70 20.64
CA ASN A 40 12.69 0.49 21.33
C ASN A 40 12.00 1.81 20.94
N TYR A 41 10.73 1.76 20.54
CA TYR A 41 9.95 2.95 20.22
C TYR A 41 9.34 3.53 21.49
N ASP A 42 9.62 4.80 21.76
CA ASP A 42 9.04 5.56 22.88
C ASP A 42 7.91 6.46 22.34
N PRO A 43 6.63 6.11 22.56
CA PRO A 43 5.50 6.88 22.05
C PRO A 43 5.37 8.28 22.67
N GLN A 44 6.07 8.56 23.78
CA GLN A 44 6.06 9.89 24.41
C GLN A 44 7.07 10.83 23.74
N LYS A 45 8.23 10.30 23.30
CA LYS A 45 9.26 11.07 22.59
C LYS A 45 8.96 11.17 21.10
N ASP A 46 8.58 10.06 20.49
CA ASP A 46 8.26 9.98 19.07
C ASP A 46 6.75 9.83 18.89
N LYS A 47 6.08 10.96 18.66
CA LYS A 47 4.61 11.01 18.57
C LYS A 47 4.05 10.35 17.31
N ARG A 48 4.85 10.24 16.24
CA ARG A 48 4.42 9.70 14.94
C ARG A 48 5.54 8.89 14.30
N PHE A 49 5.24 7.62 14.01
CA PHE A 49 5.99 6.84 13.04
C PHE A 49 5.32 7.01 11.67
N SER A 50 5.98 7.69 10.74
CA SER A 50 5.50 7.85 9.36
C SER A 50 6.58 7.38 8.38
N GLY A 51 6.25 6.37 7.58
CA GLY A 51 7.07 5.92 6.46
C GLY A 51 6.18 5.59 5.28
N THR A 52 6.44 6.21 4.13
CA THR A 52 5.71 5.95 2.89
C THR A 52 6.52 5.00 2.02
N VAL A 53 5.91 3.88 1.62
CA VAL A 53 6.52 2.91 0.70
C VAL A 53 5.61 2.71 -0.49
N LYS A 54 6.16 2.84 -1.70
CA LYS A 54 5.43 2.55 -2.95
C LYS A 54 5.58 1.07 -3.30
N LEU A 55 4.49 0.32 -3.24
CA LEU A 55 4.45 -1.08 -3.69
C LEU A 55 4.30 -1.14 -5.21
N LYS A 56 4.91 -2.15 -5.84
CA LYS A 56 4.83 -2.35 -7.30
C LYS A 56 3.48 -2.93 -7.74
N HIS A 57 2.84 -3.73 -6.89
CA HIS A 57 1.58 -4.41 -7.21
C HIS A 57 0.41 -3.68 -6.55
N ILE A 58 -0.74 -3.61 -7.24
CA ILE A 58 -1.95 -2.96 -6.75
C ILE A 58 -2.68 -3.94 -5.81
N PRO A 59 -2.72 -3.68 -4.48
CA PRO A 59 -3.28 -4.64 -3.52
C PRO A 59 -4.81 -4.70 -3.55
N ARG A 60 -5.48 -3.63 -4.02
CA ARG A 60 -6.94 -3.54 -4.09
C ARG A 60 -7.38 -3.02 -5.46
N PRO A 61 -7.52 -3.88 -6.48
CA PRO A 61 -7.82 -3.46 -7.86
C PRO A 61 -9.14 -2.69 -8.02
N LYS A 62 -10.11 -2.92 -7.14
CA LYS A 62 -11.41 -2.25 -7.15
C LYS A 62 -11.42 -0.91 -6.41
N MET A 63 -10.35 -0.57 -5.69
CA MET A 63 -10.26 0.71 -5.00
C MET A 63 -9.92 1.79 -6.02
N GLN A 64 -10.85 2.71 -6.25
CA GLN A 64 -10.63 3.87 -7.11
C GLN A 64 -10.28 5.08 -6.25
N VAL A 65 -9.44 5.95 -6.80
CA VAL A 65 -9.04 7.21 -6.17
C VAL A 65 -9.54 8.33 -7.08
N CYS A 66 -10.16 9.35 -6.48
CA CYS A 66 -10.58 10.55 -7.18
C CYS A 66 -9.70 11.72 -6.73
N VAL A 67 -9.19 12.49 -7.69
CA VAL A 67 -8.40 13.69 -7.41
C VAL A 67 -9.34 14.86 -7.17
N LEU A 68 -9.21 15.50 -6.01
CA LEU A 68 -9.90 16.75 -5.69
C LEU A 68 -8.84 17.83 -5.69
N GLY A 69 -8.92 18.79 -6.61
CA GLY A 69 -7.84 19.76 -6.79
C GLY A 69 -8.27 20.99 -7.58
N ASP A 70 -7.30 21.87 -7.80
CA ASP A 70 -7.46 23.03 -8.68
C ASP A 70 -7.40 22.63 -10.16
N GLN A 71 -7.50 23.63 -11.05
CA GLN A 71 -7.50 23.43 -12.50
C GLN A 71 -6.29 22.60 -12.99
N GLN A 72 -5.09 22.84 -12.44
CA GLN A 72 -3.89 22.14 -12.87
C GLN A 72 -3.96 20.65 -12.54
N HIS A 73 -4.39 20.32 -11.31
CA HIS A 73 -4.54 18.92 -10.90
C HIS A 73 -5.66 18.21 -11.67
N CYS A 74 -6.73 18.92 -12.02
CA CYS A 74 -7.81 18.40 -12.86
C CYS A 74 -7.31 18.10 -14.29
N ASP A 75 -6.50 18.99 -14.87
CA ASP A 75 -5.93 18.80 -16.21
C ASP A 75 -4.95 17.60 -16.23
N GLU A 76 -4.11 17.46 -15.20
CA GLU A 76 -3.22 16.31 -15.04
C GLU A 76 -4.00 15.00 -14.83
N ALA A 77 -5.04 15.00 -13.99
CA ALA A 77 -5.89 13.84 -13.78
C ALA A 77 -6.61 13.42 -15.06
N LYS A 78 -7.12 14.39 -15.82
CA LYS A 78 -7.75 14.17 -17.13
C LYS A 78 -6.79 13.56 -18.14
N ALA A 79 -5.54 14.05 -18.21
CA ALA A 79 -4.51 13.49 -19.08
C ALA A 79 -4.16 12.03 -18.71
N ASN A 80 -4.23 11.69 -17.41
CA ASN A 80 -3.96 10.35 -16.90
C ASN A 80 -5.21 9.44 -16.83
N ASN A 81 -6.37 9.90 -17.31
CA ASN A 81 -7.66 9.20 -17.21
C ASN A 81 -8.04 8.80 -15.77
N VAL A 82 -7.67 9.64 -14.79
CA VAL A 82 -8.02 9.45 -13.37
C VAL A 82 -9.28 10.27 -13.06
N PRO A 83 -10.25 9.71 -12.31
CA PRO A 83 -11.43 10.46 -11.87
C PRO A 83 -11.01 11.72 -11.10
N TYR A 84 -11.66 12.85 -11.40
CA TYR A 84 -11.43 14.12 -10.70
C TYR A 84 -12.75 14.85 -10.46
N MET A 85 -12.77 15.71 -9.45
CA MET A 85 -13.87 16.65 -9.20
C MET A 85 -13.28 18.03 -8.89
N ASP A 86 -13.87 19.07 -9.49
CA ASP A 86 -13.52 20.45 -9.23
C ASP A 86 -14.36 21.03 -8.07
N VAL A 87 -14.03 22.26 -7.68
CA VAL A 87 -14.69 22.97 -6.57
C VAL A 87 -16.18 23.20 -6.84
N GLU A 88 -16.61 23.25 -8.09
CA GLU A 88 -18.02 23.42 -8.46
C GLU A 88 -18.80 22.10 -8.36
N ALA A 89 -18.20 20.99 -8.80
CA ALA A 89 -18.74 19.65 -8.68
C ALA A 89 -18.88 19.19 -7.21
N LEU A 90 -18.04 19.72 -6.30
CA LEU A 90 -18.08 19.43 -4.86
C LEU A 90 -19.12 20.23 -4.06
N LYS A 91 -19.74 21.26 -4.65
CA LYS A 91 -20.73 22.11 -3.96
C LYS A 91 -22.15 21.53 -3.94
N ASN A 92 -22.38 20.42 -4.63
CA ASN A 92 -23.68 19.76 -4.73
C ASN A 92 -23.77 18.54 -3.82
#